data_AF-A0A1W1ZWB6-F1
#
_entry.id   AF-A0A1W1ZWB6-F1
#
_cell.length_a   1.000
_cell.length_b   1.000
_cell.length_c   1.000
_cell.angle_alpha   90.00
_cell.angle_beta   90.00
_cell.angle_gamma   90.00
#
_symmetry.space_group_name_H-M   'P 1'
#
loop_
_entity.id
_entity.type
_entity.pdbx_description
1 polymer ?
#
loop_
_entity_poly.entity_id
_entity_poly.type
_entity_poly.pdbx_seq_one_letter_code
_entity_poly.pdbx_strand_id
1 'polypeptide(L)'
;MDDSLFKHKVEGLTESVDKTGWLRDETLQAVRPYTGHFLALVNGEQIVPHKPAEDAELPKSGMKPPKWPLPSELVSNKEFQRDEWAYDPSINGRILTADLDRDAVRCANHLIAGHGNAFLVSTNRRLAVVIEQQDVDGVSAMTRVAGLFSKDKEAKEARKELVTWWEIDRSRLRAVNAVTYGRNLSDLRRFTAFVFADGSVLEMRAPH
;
A
#
# COMPACT_ATOMS: atom_id res chain seq x y z
N MET A 1 -8.32 -11.35 -3.22
CA MET A 1 -7.73 -11.80 -1.94
C MET A 1 -8.88 -12.07 -0.98
N ASP A 2 -8.82 -13.17 -0.23
CA ASP A 2 -9.77 -13.47 0.86
C ASP A 2 -9.63 -12.40 1.96
N ASP A 3 -10.76 -11.89 2.46
CA ASP A 3 -10.79 -10.85 3.51
C ASP A 3 -10.12 -11.33 4.80
N SER A 4 -10.14 -12.65 5.07
CA SER A 4 -9.43 -13.25 6.20
C SER A 4 -7.91 -13.08 6.08
N LEU A 5 -7.35 -13.37 4.90
CA LEU A 5 -5.91 -13.19 4.63
C LEU A 5 -5.52 -11.72 4.70
N PHE A 6 -6.37 -10.81 4.20
CA PHE A 6 -6.13 -9.38 4.28
C PHE A 6 -6.09 -8.92 5.75
N LYS A 7 -7.05 -9.37 6.57
CA LYS A 7 -7.10 -9.05 8.00
C LYS A 7 -5.86 -9.52 8.75
N HIS A 8 -5.45 -10.77 8.56
CA HIS A 8 -4.23 -11.30 9.18
C HIS A 8 -2.97 -10.54 8.74
N LYS A 9 -2.91 -10.11 7.47
CA LYS A 9 -1.80 -9.26 7.01
C LYS A 9 -1.81 -7.91 7.72
N VAL A 10 -2.97 -7.26 7.88
CA VAL A 10 -3.09 -6.00 8.64
C VAL A 10 -2.66 -6.19 10.10
N GLU A 11 -3.10 -7.26 10.76
CA GLU A 11 -2.74 -7.57 12.15
C GLU A 11 -1.22 -7.74 12.30
N GLY A 12 -0.59 -8.55 11.45
CA GLY A 12 0.86 -8.77 11.51
C GLY A 12 1.69 -7.51 11.24
N LEU A 13 1.25 -6.66 10.31
CA LEU A 13 1.91 -5.38 10.05
C LEU A 13 1.69 -4.37 11.18
N THR A 14 0.52 -4.37 11.81
CA THR A 14 0.23 -3.54 12.98
C THR A 14 1.15 -3.93 14.14
N GLU A 15 1.29 -5.24 14.38
CA GLU A 15 2.23 -5.77 15.38
C GLU A 15 3.69 -5.36 15.08
N SER A 16 4.09 -5.39 13.79
CA SER A 16 5.43 -4.94 13.37
C SER A 16 5.65 -3.46 13.70
N VAL A 17 4.66 -2.60 13.43
CA VAL A 17 4.72 -1.16 13.78
C VAL A 17 4.80 -0.93 15.29
N ASP A 18 3.99 -1.64 16.07
CA ASP A 18 3.94 -1.47 17.53
C ASP A 18 5.21 -1.98 18.24
N LYS A 19 5.85 -3.04 17.73
CA LYS A 19 6.99 -3.68 18.40
C LYS A 19 8.35 -3.09 18.06
N THR A 20 8.47 -2.37 16.96
CA THR A 20 9.76 -1.90 16.43
C THR A 20 10.17 -0.53 16.96
N GLY A 21 9.31 0.13 17.75
CA GLY A 21 9.54 1.50 18.21
C GLY A 21 9.54 2.53 17.08
N TRP A 22 9.05 2.16 15.90
CA TRP A 22 8.94 3.07 14.75
C TRP A 22 7.96 4.22 15.05
N LEU A 23 6.88 3.92 15.77
CA LEU A 23 6.03 4.94 16.39
C LEU A 23 6.84 5.62 17.49
N ARG A 24 7.18 6.89 17.27
CA ARG A 24 7.90 7.73 18.25
C ARG A 24 6.94 8.18 19.36
N ASP A 25 6.56 9.45 19.35
CA ASP A 25 5.56 10.04 20.24
C ASP A 25 4.17 10.13 19.57
N GLU A 26 3.91 9.27 18.59
CA GLU A 26 2.71 9.29 17.75
C GLU A 26 1.80 8.07 17.99
N THR A 27 0.52 8.25 17.71
CA THR A 27 -0.50 7.20 17.82
C THR A 27 -0.82 6.65 16.44
N LEU A 28 -0.72 5.33 16.30
CA LEU A 28 -1.15 4.62 15.11
C LEU A 28 -2.66 4.78 14.89
N GLN A 29 -3.05 5.17 13.68
CA GLN A 29 -4.45 5.26 13.28
C GLN A 29 -4.85 4.10 12.36
N ALA A 30 -3.98 3.72 11.43
CA ALA A 30 -4.26 2.66 10.47
C ALA A 30 -3.00 2.11 9.81
N VAL A 31 -3.07 0.82 9.44
CA VAL A 31 -2.13 0.17 8.52
C VAL A 31 -2.90 -0.33 7.30
N ARG A 32 -2.32 -0.18 6.10
CA ARG A 32 -2.88 -0.69 4.83
C ARG A 32 -1.81 -1.43 4.03
N PRO A 33 -1.96 -2.75 3.82
CA PRO A 33 -1.03 -3.49 2.97
C PRO A 33 -1.25 -3.16 1.49
N TYR A 34 -0.19 -3.31 0.70
CA TYR A 34 -0.25 -3.30 -0.75
C TYR A 34 -0.40 -4.75 -1.26
N THR A 35 -1.53 -5.05 -1.90
CA THR A 35 -1.95 -6.45 -2.20
C THR A 35 -2.45 -6.70 -3.63
N GLY A 36 -2.16 -5.79 -4.55
CA GLY A 36 -2.64 -5.82 -5.94
C GLY A 36 -2.22 -4.55 -6.68
N HIS A 37 -2.63 -4.38 -7.92
CA HIS A 37 -2.30 -3.22 -8.74
C HIS A 37 -3.10 -1.98 -8.34
N PHE A 38 -2.56 -0.80 -8.65
CA PHE A 38 -3.33 0.44 -8.64
C PHE A 38 -3.91 0.71 -10.03
N LEU A 39 -5.14 1.21 -10.06
CA LEU A 39 -5.72 1.90 -11.22
C LEU A 39 -5.49 3.40 -11.02
N ALA A 40 -4.94 4.11 -12.00
CA ALA A 40 -4.83 5.56 -11.94
C ALA A 40 -5.80 6.22 -12.92
N LEU A 41 -6.46 7.29 -12.47
CA LEU A 41 -7.20 8.24 -13.30
C LEU A 41 -6.45 9.56 -13.26
N VAL A 42 -5.70 9.85 -14.33
CA VAL A 42 -4.86 11.03 -14.48
C VAL A 42 -5.52 11.95 -15.49
N ASN A 43 -6.04 13.10 -15.05
CA ASN A 43 -6.74 14.05 -15.90
C ASN A 43 -7.87 13.39 -16.74
N GLY A 44 -8.60 12.44 -16.14
CA GLY A 44 -9.65 11.65 -16.80
C GLY A 44 -9.16 10.46 -17.63
N GLU A 45 -7.85 10.32 -17.85
CA GLU A 45 -7.27 9.17 -18.52
C GLU A 45 -6.99 8.03 -17.54
N GLN A 46 -7.57 6.86 -17.81
CA GLN A 46 -7.27 5.66 -17.05
C GLN A 46 -5.97 4.98 -17.50
N ILE A 47 -5.11 4.70 -16.53
CA ILE A 47 -3.88 3.91 -16.63
C ILE A 47 -4.01 2.72 -15.67
N VAL A 48 -3.98 1.50 -16.21
CA VAL A 48 -4.11 0.28 -15.41
C VAL A 48 -3.32 -0.88 -16.06
N PRO A 49 -2.47 -1.61 -15.32
CA PRO A 49 -1.96 -1.24 -14.00
C PRO A 49 -1.13 0.05 -14.05
N HIS A 50 -1.31 0.92 -13.06
CA HIS A 50 -0.40 2.05 -12.85
C HIS A 50 1.02 1.54 -12.57
N LYS A 51 2.00 2.15 -13.22
CA LYS A 51 3.42 1.88 -13.01
C LYS A 51 4.16 3.20 -12.81
N PRO A 52 5.15 3.27 -11.90
CA PRO A 52 6.05 4.40 -11.84
C PRO A 52 6.76 4.60 -13.20
N ALA A 53 7.10 5.86 -13.51
CA ALA A 53 7.92 6.16 -14.68
C ALA A 53 9.29 5.45 -14.56
N GLU A 54 9.90 5.11 -15.70
CA GLU A 54 11.16 4.36 -15.72
C GLU A 54 12.33 5.14 -15.10
N ASP A 55 12.27 6.47 -15.15
CA ASP A 55 13.24 7.40 -14.59
C ASP A 55 12.92 7.86 -13.17
N ALA A 56 11.84 7.35 -12.56
CA ALA A 56 11.48 7.69 -11.19
C ALA A 56 12.54 7.19 -10.20
N GLU A 57 13.11 8.12 -9.41
CA GLU A 57 14.04 7.78 -8.34
C GLU A 57 13.28 7.19 -7.14
N LEU A 58 13.23 5.86 -7.07
CA LEU A 58 12.56 5.12 -6.00
C LEU A 58 13.53 4.21 -5.23
N PRO A 59 13.31 3.98 -3.92
CA PRO A 59 14.01 2.95 -3.17
C PRO A 59 13.87 1.57 -3.83
N LYS A 60 14.89 0.73 -3.66
CA LYS A 60 14.91 -0.62 -4.23
C LYS A 60 14.67 -1.66 -3.15
N SER A 61 13.64 -2.48 -3.33
CA SER A 61 13.48 -3.71 -2.54
C SER A 61 14.42 -4.80 -3.05
N GLY A 62 15.07 -5.52 -2.14
CA GLY A 62 15.76 -6.77 -2.46
C GLY A 62 14.81 -7.94 -2.75
N MET A 63 13.51 -7.76 -2.53
CA MET A 63 12.49 -8.77 -2.82
C MET A 63 12.12 -8.80 -4.29
N LYS A 64 11.74 -9.99 -4.77
CA LYS A 64 11.22 -10.14 -6.15
C LYS A 64 9.82 -9.53 -6.28
N PRO A 65 9.48 -8.92 -7.43
CA PRO A 65 8.13 -8.47 -7.72
C PRO A 65 7.09 -9.59 -7.53
N PRO A 66 5.91 -9.28 -6.96
CA PRO A 66 4.85 -10.28 -6.78
C PRO A 66 4.25 -10.65 -8.13
N LYS A 67 3.87 -11.93 -8.29
CA LYS A 67 3.17 -12.43 -9.48
C LYS A 67 1.66 -12.28 -9.32
N TRP A 68 1.18 -11.05 -9.17
CA TRP A 68 -0.26 -10.82 -9.14
C TRP A 68 -0.89 -11.04 -10.51
N PRO A 69 -2.15 -11.52 -10.55
CA PRO A 69 -2.89 -11.56 -11.80
C PRO A 69 -3.00 -10.13 -12.35
N LEU A 70 -2.95 -10.01 -13.67
CA LEU A 70 -3.22 -8.73 -14.32
C LEU A 70 -4.70 -8.33 -14.14
N PRO A 71 -5.00 -7.03 -14.19
CA PRO A 71 -6.38 -6.54 -14.28
C PRO A 71 -7.16 -7.20 -15.41
N SER A 72 -8.42 -7.52 -15.15
CA SER A 72 -9.32 -8.14 -16.12
C SER A 72 -9.43 -7.30 -17.39
N GLU A 73 -9.82 -7.93 -18.50
CA GLU A 73 -10.05 -7.22 -19.77
C GLU A 73 -11.10 -6.12 -19.61
N LEU A 74 -12.17 -6.37 -18.84
CA LEU A 74 -13.19 -5.38 -18.52
C LEU A 74 -12.59 -4.08 -17.96
N VAL A 75 -11.68 -4.21 -16.98
CA VAL A 75 -11.01 -3.06 -16.36
C VAL A 75 -9.97 -2.47 -17.31
N SER A 76 -9.14 -3.30 -17.92
CA SER A 76 -8.05 -2.87 -18.80
C SER A 76 -8.53 -2.13 -20.04
N ASN A 77 -9.63 -2.58 -20.65
CA ASN A 77 -10.23 -2.01 -21.84
C ASN A 77 -11.22 -0.87 -21.53
N LYS A 78 -11.43 -0.52 -20.26
CA LYS A 78 -12.38 0.52 -19.81
C LYS A 78 -13.84 0.19 -20.18
N GLU A 79 -14.19 -1.09 -20.21
CA GLU A 79 -15.50 -1.60 -20.62
C GLU A 79 -16.49 -1.73 -19.46
N PHE A 80 -16.35 -0.90 -18.44
CA PHE A 80 -17.26 -0.83 -17.30
C PHE A 80 -17.92 0.56 -17.20
N GLN A 81 -19.07 0.63 -16.54
CA GLN A 81 -19.86 1.87 -16.54
C GLN A 81 -19.50 2.83 -15.41
N ARG A 82 -19.07 2.31 -14.25
CA ARG A 82 -18.85 3.10 -13.03
C ARG A 82 -17.72 2.54 -12.16
N ASP A 83 -18.05 1.70 -11.19
CA ASP A 83 -17.20 1.26 -10.09
C ASP A 83 -16.97 -0.25 -10.09
N GLU A 84 -17.26 -0.92 -11.21
CA GLU A 84 -17.06 -2.36 -11.35
C GLU A 84 -15.59 -2.76 -11.19
N TRP A 85 -14.65 -1.84 -11.44
CA TRP A 85 -13.22 -2.02 -11.14
C TRP A 85 -12.97 -2.40 -9.67
N ALA A 86 -13.83 -1.98 -8.74
CA ALA A 86 -13.69 -2.27 -7.31
C ALA A 86 -13.88 -3.77 -6.99
N TYR A 87 -14.54 -4.52 -7.88
CA TYR A 87 -14.72 -5.96 -7.78
C TYR A 87 -13.59 -6.75 -8.42
N ASP A 88 -12.69 -6.12 -9.17
CA ASP A 88 -11.54 -6.81 -9.75
C ASP A 88 -10.57 -7.24 -8.63
N PRO A 89 -10.31 -8.54 -8.46
CA PRO A 89 -9.49 -9.04 -7.36
C PRO A 89 -8.00 -8.67 -7.50
N SER A 90 -7.57 -8.25 -8.69
CA SER A 90 -6.20 -7.77 -8.92
C SER A 90 -6.00 -6.31 -8.51
N ILE A 91 -7.07 -5.52 -8.34
CA ILE A 91 -6.99 -4.09 -8.01
C ILE A 91 -7.00 -3.88 -6.50
N ASN A 92 -5.91 -3.32 -5.98
CA ASN A 92 -5.75 -2.96 -4.57
C ASN A 92 -6.40 -1.61 -4.24
N GLY A 93 -6.51 -0.72 -5.22
CA GLY A 93 -6.89 0.66 -4.98
C GLY A 93 -6.85 1.50 -6.25
N ARG A 94 -7.15 2.78 -6.07
CA ARG A 94 -7.25 3.75 -7.14
C ARG A 94 -6.53 5.04 -6.80
N ILE A 95 -5.94 5.68 -7.81
CA ILE A 95 -5.30 7.00 -7.71
C ILE A 95 -6.16 7.96 -8.53
N LEU A 96 -6.58 9.08 -7.94
CA LEU A 96 -7.26 10.16 -8.65
C LEU A 96 -6.34 11.38 -8.63
N THR A 97 -5.99 11.91 -9.80
CA THR A 97 -5.08 13.04 -9.88
C THR A 97 -5.23 13.81 -11.18
N ALA A 98 -4.84 15.08 -11.18
CA ALA A 98 -4.73 15.88 -12.40
C ALA A 98 -3.39 15.66 -13.13
N ASP A 99 -2.36 15.21 -12.42
CA ASP A 99 -0.99 15.06 -12.93
C ASP A 99 -0.23 13.96 -12.17
N LEU A 100 0.85 13.44 -12.76
CA LEU A 100 1.68 12.40 -12.17
C LEU A 100 2.62 12.90 -11.06
N ASP A 101 2.91 14.21 -10.99
CA ASP A 101 3.77 14.77 -9.95
C ASP A 101 2.98 15.19 -8.69
N ARG A 102 2.19 14.28 -8.14
CA ARG A 102 1.30 14.52 -6.99
C ARG A 102 1.50 13.52 -5.86
N ASP A 103 1.12 13.92 -4.65
CA ASP A 103 1.38 13.14 -3.42
C ASP A 103 0.75 11.75 -3.47
N ALA A 104 -0.47 11.59 -4.00
CA ALA A 104 -1.08 10.28 -4.16
C ALA A 104 -0.28 9.35 -5.08
N VAL A 105 0.26 9.90 -6.18
CA VAL A 105 1.10 9.14 -7.14
C VAL A 105 2.42 8.77 -6.49
N ARG A 106 3.08 9.72 -5.83
CA ARG A 106 4.34 9.47 -5.11
C ARG A 106 4.16 8.40 -4.04
N CYS A 107 3.10 8.48 -3.24
CA CYS A 107 2.75 7.47 -2.24
C CYS A 107 2.56 6.07 -2.88
N ALA A 108 1.76 5.98 -3.94
CA ALA A 108 1.52 4.72 -4.63
C ALA A 108 2.80 4.15 -5.25
N ASN A 109 3.65 5.00 -5.84
CA ASN A 109 4.92 4.58 -6.44
C ASN A 109 5.86 3.96 -5.40
N HIS A 110 5.93 4.49 -4.18
CA HIS A 110 6.73 3.89 -3.11
C HIS A 110 6.15 2.56 -2.61
N LEU A 111 4.82 2.40 -2.60
CA LEU A 111 4.18 1.10 -2.31
C LEU A 111 4.52 0.06 -3.40
N ILE A 112 4.45 0.47 -4.67
CA ILE A 112 4.83 -0.35 -5.84
C ILE A 112 6.31 -0.76 -5.73
N ALA A 113 7.17 0.21 -5.35
CA ALA A 113 8.55 0.08 -4.90
C ALA A 113 8.85 -1.22 -4.13
N GLY A 114 7.95 -1.52 -3.20
CA GLY A 114 8.17 -2.53 -2.16
C GLY A 114 7.74 -3.92 -2.57
N HIS A 115 7.25 -4.10 -3.79
CA HIS A 115 6.89 -5.42 -4.32
C HIS A 115 5.89 -6.19 -3.41
N GLY A 116 4.95 -5.46 -2.79
CA GLY A 116 3.94 -6.02 -1.88
C GLY A 116 4.39 -6.20 -0.42
N ASN A 117 5.63 -5.83 -0.10
CA ASN A 117 6.20 -5.84 1.25
C ASN A 117 6.18 -4.44 1.90
N ALA A 118 6.19 -3.37 1.09
CA ALA A 118 5.88 -2.05 1.60
C ALA A 118 4.39 -1.90 1.91
N PHE A 119 4.08 -1.12 2.94
CA PHE A 119 2.73 -0.88 3.41
C PHE A 119 2.57 0.57 3.87
N LEU A 120 1.34 1.06 3.88
CA LEU A 120 1.00 2.42 4.27
C LEU A 120 0.65 2.45 5.75
N VAL A 121 1.23 3.39 6.48
CA VAL A 121 0.98 3.64 7.90
C VAL A 121 0.45 5.06 8.05
N SER A 122 -0.71 5.20 8.68
CA SER A 122 -1.30 6.47 9.06
C SER A 122 -1.21 6.63 10.56
N THR A 123 -0.69 7.77 11.01
CA THR A 123 -0.63 8.14 12.43
C THR A 123 -1.36 9.47 12.63
N ASN A 124 -1.48 9.91 13.89
CA ASN A 124 -1.98 11.25 14.20
C ASN A 124 -1.05 12.37 13.70
N ARG A 125 0.19 12.07 13.26
CA ARG A 125 1.18 13.07 12.82
C ARG A 125 1.56 12.98 11.35
N ARG A 126 1.49 11.81 10.73
CA ARG A 126 1.97 11.61 9.36
C ARG A 126 1.28 10.46 8.63
N LEU A 127 1.47 10.45 7.33
CA LEU A 127 1.23 9.29 6.48
C LEU A 127 2.56 8.85 5.90
N ALA A 128 2.90 7.56 6.02
CA ALA A 128 4.19 7.04 5.60
C ALA A 128 4.07 5.71 4.87
N VAL A 129 4.90 5.51 3.85
CA VAL A 129 5.17 4.20 3.24
C VAL A 129 6.38 3.60 3.93
N VAL A 130 6.18 2.40 4.49
CA VAL A 130 7.12 1.72 5.37
C VAL A 130 7.37 0.31 4.87
N ILE A 131 8.56 -0.22 5.12
CA ILE A 131 8.97 -1.59 4.79
C ILE A 131 9.89 -2.13 5.90
N GLU A 132 9.93 -3.44 6.11
CA GLU A 132 10.91 -4.05 7.03
C GLU A 132 12.32 -4.07 6.41
N GLN A 133 13.35 -3.78 7.21
CA GLN A 133 14.75 -3.74 6.77
C GLN A 133 15.16 -5.06 6.07
N GLN A 134 14.70 -6.20 6.59
CA GLN A 134 14.97 -7.50 5.95
C GLN A 134 14.42 -7.64 4.53
N ASP A 135 13.34 -6.94 4.17
CA ASP A 135 12.78 -6.93 2.82
C ASP A 135 13.53 -5.94 1.91
N VAL A 136 14.10 -4.87 2.49
CA VAL A 136 15.05 -4.01 1.78
C VAL A 136 16.28 -4.83 1.39
N ASP A 137 16.81 -5.62 2.32
CA ASP A 137 18.01 -6.44 2.13
C ASP A 137 17.77 -7.71 1.28
N GLY A 138 16.52 -8.03 0.95
CA GLY A 138 16.17 -9.21 0.15
C GLY A 138 16.33 -10.54 0.89
N VAL A 139 16.20 -10.55 2.22
CA VAL A 139 16.32 -11.76 3.02
C VAL A 139 15.16 -12.71 2.74
N SER A 140 15.47 -13.86 2.14
CA SER A 140 14.47 -14.85 1.74
C SER A 140 13.70 -15.45 2.92
N ALA A 141 12.47 -15.93 2.68
CA ALA A 141 11.67 -16.61 3.70
C ALA A 141 12.39 -17.81 4.34
N MET A 142 13.13 -18.60 3.54
CA MET A 142 13.93 -19.73 4.03
C MET A 142 15.05 -19.25 4.98
N THR A 143 15.70 -18.13 4.64
CA THR A 143 16.72 -17.49 5.48
C THR A 143 16.11 -16.94 6.78
N ARG A 144 14.87 -16.44 6.75
CA ARG A 144 14.15 -16.01 7.97
C ARG A 144 13.90 -17.17 8.91
N VAL A 145 13.39 -18.29 8.39
CA VAL A 145 13.14 -19.51 9.18
C VAL A 145 14.44 -20.07 9.77
N ALA A 146 15.51 -20.14 8.98
CA ALA A 146 16.83 -20.54 9.48
C ALA A 146 17.35 -19.56 10.56
N GLY A 147 17.13 -18.26 10.35
CA GLY A 147 17.48 -17.20 11.28
C GLY A 147 16.74 -17.28 12.61
N LEU A 148 15.52 -17.83 12.67
CA LEU A 148 14.79 -18.06 13.93
C LEU A 148 15.54 -18.98 14.89
N PHE A 149 16.42 -19.85 14.39
CA PHE A 149 17.27 -20.73 15.22
C PHE A 149 18.60 -20.10 15.64
N SER A 150 18.93 -18.89 15.16
CA SER A 150 20.12 -18.15 15.58
C SER A 150 19.99 -17.69 17.05
N LYS A 151 21.07 -17.81 17.82
CA LYS A 151 21.15 -17.29 19.20
C LYS A 151 21.40 -15.78 19.27
N ASP A 152 21.66 -15.13 18.14
CA ASP A 152 21.90 -13.70 18.06
C ASP A 152 20.57 -12.93 18.05
N LYS A 153 20.21 -12.37 19.21
CA LYS A 153 18.96 -11.64 19.42
C LYS A 153 19.02 -10.24 18.81
N GLU A 154 20.18 -9.58 18.82
CA GLU A 154 20.34 -8.22 18.29
C GLU A 154 20.20 -8.21 16.76
N ALA A 155 20.84 -9.17 16.07
CA ALA A 155 20.70 -9.33 14.62
C ALA A 155 19.26 -9.68 14.19
N LYS A 156 18.46 -10.32 15.06
CA LYS A 156 17.05 -10.62 14.80
C LYS A 156 16.16 -9.39 14.93
N GLU A 157 16.38 -8.56 15.94
CA GLU A 157 15.58 -7.36 16.15
C GLU A 157 15.92 -6.27 15.12
N ALA A 158 17.20 -6.10 14.77
CA ALA A 158 17.61 -5.17 13.71
C ALA A 158 16.95 -5.50 12.34
N ARG A 159 16.73 -6.79 12.04
CA ARG A 159 16.06 -7.21 10.80
C ARG A 159 14.56 -6.89 10.75
N LYS A 160 13.94 -6.69 11.91
CA LYS A 160 12.54 -6.28 12.01
C LYS A 160 12.37 -4.77 12.02
N GLU A 161 13.46 -4.01 12.05
CA GLU A 161 13.40 -2.55 12.00
C GLU A 161 12.62 -2.06 10.79
N LEU A 162 11.78 -1.06 10.99
CA LEU A 162 10.97 -0.46 9.94
C LEU A 162 11.69 0.74 9.33
N VAL A 163 11.81 0.72 8.00
CA VAL A 163 12.39 1.79 7.20
C VAL A 163 11.29 2.60 6.55
N THR A 164 11.32 3.92 6.74
CA THR A 164 10.44 4.84 6.01
C THR A 164 11.02 5.12 4.63
N TRP A 165 10.23 4.88 3.59
CA TRP A 165 10.60 5.17 2.20
C TRP A 165 10.01 6.46 1.66
N TRP A 166 8.85 6.84 2.18
CA TRP A 166 8.18 8.09 1.84
C TRP A 166 7.29 8.50 2.98
N GLU A 167 7.20 9.80 3.25
CA GLU A 167 6.28 10.32 4.24
C GLU A 167 5.83 11.74 3.93
N ILE A 168 4.68 12.09 4.48
CA ILE A 168 4.17 13.45 4.53
C ILE A 168 3.63 13.75 5.92
N ASP A 169 3.69 15.02 6.31
CA ASP A 169 3.02 15.50 7.52
C ASP A 169 1.50 15.41 7.38
N ARG A 170 0.79 15.20 8.50
CA ARG A 170 -0.67 15.13 8.56
C ARG A 170 -1.35 16.36 7.98
N SER A 171 -0.73 17.55 8.03
CA SER A 171 -1.23 18.78 7.41
C SER A 171 -1.34 18.70 5.89
N ARG A 172 -0.59 17.80 5.23
CA ARG A 172 -0.71 17.53 3.80
C ARG A 172 -1.87 16.60 3.45
N LEU A 173 -2.58 16.05 4.44
CA LEU A 173 -3.85 15.36 4.25
C LEU A 173 -5.02 16.30 4.57
N ARG A 174 -5.87 16.55 3.59
CA ARG A 174 -7.13 17.28 3.80
C ARG A 174 -8.17 16.42 4.50
N ALA A 175 -8.28 15.16 4.12
CA ALA A 175 -9.27 14.24 4.68
C ALA A 175 -8.83 12.79 4.56
N VAL A 176 -9.40 11.95 5.43
CA VAL A 176 -9.34 10.49 5.35
C VAL A 176 -10.78 10.00 5.42
N ASN A 177 -11.30 9.49 4.30
CA ASN A 177 -12.71 9.13 4.17
C ASN A 177 -12.88 7.62 4.00
N ALA A 178 -13.94 7.06 4.56
CA ALA A 178 -14.43 5.75 4.14
C ALA A 178 -15.23 5.92 2.85
N VAL A 179 -14.89 5.14 1.84
CA VAL A 179 -15.57 5.13 0.54
C VAL A 179 -16.02 3.71 0.24
N THR A 180 -17.21 3.59 -0.31
CA THR A 180 -17.83 2.31 -0.60
C THR A 180 -18.23 2.28 -2.07
N TYR A 181 -17.81 1.24 -2.77
CA TYR A 181 -18.14 0.96 -4.16
C TYR A 181 -18.99 -0.29 -4.25
N GLY A 182 -19.86 -0.34 -5.25
CA GLY A 182 -20.62 -1.52 -5.56
C GLY A 182 -22.09 -1.28 -5.84
N ARG A 183 -22.69 -2.27 -6.51
CA ARG A 183 -24.11 -2.27 -6.88
C ARG A 183 -24.94 -3.20 -6.02
N ASN A 184 -24.31 -4.23 -5.45
CA ASN A 184 -24.96 -5.17 -4.58
C ASN A 184 -24.78 -4.76 -3.12
N LEU A 185 -25.88 -4.42 -2.44
CA LEU A 185 -25.85 -4.00 -1.03
C LEU A 185 -25.25 -5.06 -0.09
N SER A 186 -25.32 -6.34 -0.46
CA SER A 186 -24.71 -7.43 0.32
C SER A 186 -23.23 -7.65 0.03
N ASP A 187 -22.67 -7.00 -1.00
CA ASP A 187 -21.28 -7.14 -1.41
C ASP A 187 -20.67 -5.79 -1.82
N LEU A 188 -20.78 -4.80 -0.93
CA LEU A 188 -20.19 -3.49 -1.12
C LEU A 188 -18.70 -3.48 -0.74
N ARG A 189 -17.84 -3.02 -1.65
CA ARG A 189 -16.38 -2.98 -1.46
C ARG A 189 -15.96 -1.69 -0.76
N ARG A 190 -15.19 -1.81 0.32
CA ARG A 190 -14.76 -0.68 1.14
C ARG A 190 -13.34 -0.25 0.82
N PHE A 191 -13.13 1.05 0.81
CA PHE A 191 -11.85 1.71 0.60
C PHE A 191 -11.66 2.83 1.62
N THR A 192 -10.40 3.10 1.95
CA THR A 192 -10.00 4.33 2.63
C THR A 192 -9.45 5.29 1.58
N ALA A 193 -10.03 6.48 1.45
CA ALA A 193 -9.57 7.54 0.58
C ALA A 193 -8.73 8.54 1.38
N PHE A 194 -7.44 8.63 1.08
CA PHE A 194 -6.52 9.64 1.57
C PHE A 194 -6.54 10.82 0.58
N VAL A 195 -7.15 11.93 0.99
CA VAL A 195 -7.29 13.14 0.18
C VAL A 195 -6.15 14.11 0.53
N PHE A 196 -5.27 14.37 -0.42
CA PHE A 196 -4.07 15.19 -0.23
C PHE A 196 -4.35 16.68 -0.45
N ALA A 197 -3.47 17.52 0.10
CA ALA A 197 -3.56 18.97 0.02
C ALA A 197 -3.39 19.52 -1.40
N ASP A 198 -2.75 18.76 -2.28
CA ASP A 198 -2.58 19.07 -3.70
C ASP A 198 -3.78 18.67 -4.57
N GLY A 199 -4.85 18.13 -3.95
CA GLY A 199 -6.08 17.71 -4.63
C GLY A 199 -6.04 16.28 -5.18
N SER A 200 -4.91 15.58 -5.09
CA SER A 200 -4.82 14.17 -5.45
C SER A 200 -5.46 13.28 -4.36
N VAL A 201 -5.87 12.06 -4.75
CA VAL A 201 -6.50 11.09 -3.84
C VAL A 201 -5.89 9.71 -4.06
N LEU A 202 -5.54 9.05 -2.96
CA LEU A 202 -5.21 7.63 -2.96
C LEU A 202 -6.32 6.85 -2.25
N GLU A 203 -6.98 5.97 -2.98
CA GLU A 203 -7.94 5.01 -2.42
C GLU A 203 -7.25 3.66 -2.27
N MET A 204 -7.30 3.08 -1.07
CA MET A 204 -6.80 1.73 -0.81
C MET A 204 -7.89 0.87 -0.21
N ARG A 205 -7.95 -0.40 -0.60
CA ARG A 205 -8.88 -1.37 -0.03
C ARG A 205 -8.80 -1.36 1.50
N ALA A 206 -9.96 -1.35 2.13
CA ALA A 206 -10.14 -1.37 3.57
C ALA A 206 -10.84 -2.66 3.97
N PRO A 207 -10.59 -3.19 5.18
CA PRO A 207 -11.31 -4.37 5.66
C PRO A 207 -12.82 -4.08 5.79
N HIS A 208 -13.62 -5.12 5.60
CA HIS A 208 -15.06 -5.13 5.86
C HIS A 208 -15.38 -5.07 7.36
#